data_AF-A0A2N6CBF5-F1
#
_entry.id   AF-A0A2N6CBF5-F1
#
_cell.length_a   1.000
_cell.length_b   1.000
_cell.length_c   1.000
_cell.angle_alpha   90.00
_cell.angle_beta   90.00
_cell.angle_gamma   90.00
#
_symmetry.space_group_name_H-M   'P 1'
#
loop_
_entity.id
_entity.type
_entity.pdbx_description
1 polymer ?
#
loop_
_entity_poly.entity_id
_entity_poly.type
_entity_poly.pdbx_seq_one_letter_code
_entity_poly.pdbx_strand_id
1 'polypeptide(L)'
;MIKDYSGGFIVANGRKKIKISQKKSSTDFTDLFQPSKLMLKTIGAMLLVTVIIGISSTIWYGLQVQVALDQIGSNRSVNNQLLKEKRLMIVQRDLMLTHNQMETAAQKLGLRSPAENQIRYP
;
A
#
# COMPACT_ATOMS: atom_id res chain seq x y z
N MET A 1 -2.00 -86.45 3.75
CA MET A 1 -1.64 -85.01 3.89
C MET A 1 -0.14 -84.92 3.73
N ILE A 2 0.33 -84.24 2.69
CA ILE A 2 1.77 -84.06 2.44
C ILE A 2 2.12 -82.63 2.91
N LYS A 3 3.16 -82.52 3.73
CA LYS A 3 3.60 -81.27 4.35
C LYS A 3 4.68 -80.66 3.44
N ASP A 4 4.38 -79.53 2.80
CA ASP A 4 5.40 -78.77 2.08
C ASP A 4 6.21 -77.92 3.07
N TYR A 5 7.51 -77.83 2.83
CA TYR A 5 8.50 -77.14 3.68
C TYR A 5 8.37 -75.60 3.68
N SER A 6 7.25 -75.04 3.21
CA SER A 6 6.91 -73.60 3.26
C SER A 6 5.75 -73.27 4.22
N GLY A 7 5.30 -74.23 5.03
CA GLY A 7 4.29 -74.00 6.08
C GLY A 7 2.83 -73.97 5.59
N GLY A 8 2.56 -74.35 4.34
CA GLY A 8 1.22 -74.51 3.79
C GLY A 8 0.78 -75.99 3.69
N PHE A 9 -0.50 -76.28 3.93
CA PHE A 9 -1.08 -77.60 3.72
C PHE A 9 -1.74 -77.69 2.35
N ILE A 10 -1.35 -78.69 1.55
CA ILE A 10 -2.01 -78.98 0.26
C ILE A 10 -2.90 -80.20 0.45
N VAL A 11 -4.21 -80.02 0.26
CA VAL A 11 -5.17 -81.12 0.15
C VAL A 11 -5.21 -81.55 -1.32
N ALA A 12 -4.49 -82.62 -1.64
CA ALA A 12 -4.55 -83.25 -2.95
C ALA A 12 -5.82 -84.11 -3.03
N ASN A 13 -6.87 -83.58 -3.65
CA ASN A 13 -8.01 -84.39 -4.08
C ASN A 13 -8.23 -84.17 -5.58
N GLY A 14 -8.29 -85.27 -6.32
CA GLY A 14 -8.22 -85.30 -7.77
C GLY A 14 -9.35 -84.54 -8.45
N ARG A 15 -8.99 -83.87 -9.56
CA ARG A 15 -9.89 -83.26 -10.56
C ARG A 15 -10.70 -82.05 -10.09
N LYS A 16 -10.06 -80.89 -10.00
CA LYS A 16 -10.61 -79.58 -10.44
C LYS A 16 -9.54 -78.48 -10.32
N LYS A 17 -9.50 -77.60 -11.33
CA LYS A 17 -8.53 -76.49 -11.49
C LYS A 17 -8.31 -75.72 -10.17
N ILE A 18 -7.05 -75.64 -9.73
CA ILE A 18 -6.62 -74.85 -8.58
C ILE A 18 -6.81 -73.37 -8.93
N LYS A 19 -7.93 -72.78 -8.50
CA LYS A 19 -8.05 -71.32 -8.40
C LYS A 19 -7.27 -70.90 -7.18
N ILE A 20 -6.08 -70.33 -7.39
CA ILE A 20 -5.34 -69.62 -6.36
C ILE A 20 -6.16 -68.38 -6.02
N SER A 21 -6.99 -68.47 -4.98
CA SER A 21 -7.59 -67.29 -4.36
C SER A 21 -6.47 -66.55 -3.66
N GLN A 22 -5.79 -65.67 -4.39
CA GLN A 22 -4.97 -64.65 -3.76
C GLN A 22 -5.92 -63.78 -2.94
N LYS A 23 -6.02 -64.09 -1.65
CA LYS A 23 -6.59 -63.18 -0.67
C LYS A 23 -5.71 -61.94 -0.70
N LYS A 24 -6.09 -60.95 -1.51
CA LYS A 24 -5.56 -59.59 -1.46
C LYS A 24 -5.78 -59.15 -0.02
N SER A 25 -4.72 -59.15 0.79
CA SER A 25 -4.74 -58.49 2.08
C SER A 25 -4.98 -57.02 1.78
N SER A 26 -6.23 -56.59 1.93
CA SER A 26 -6.60 -55.21 2.09
C SER A 26 -5.85 -54.70 3.31
N THR A 27 -4.66 -54.16 3.06
CA THR A 27 -3.96 -53.41 4.08
C THR A 27 -4.60 -52.03 4.01
N ASP A 28 -5.77 -51.92 4.64
CA ASP A 28 -6.37 -50.64 5.03
C ASP A 28 -5.49 -50.02 6.11
N PHE A 29 -4.26 -49.64 5.75
CA PHE A 29 -3.55 -48.60 6.49
C PHE A 29 -4.09 -47.28 5.97
N THR A 30 -5.19 -46.85 6.59
CA THR A 30 -5.41 -45.46 6.98
C THR A 30 -4.32 -44.52 6.47
N ASP A 31 -4.56 -43.97 5.28
CA ASP A 31 -3.79 -42.89 4.65
C ASP A 31 -4.07 -41.56 5.38
N LEU A 32 -4.10 -41.62 6.72
CA LEU A 32 -4.53 -40.53 7.60
C LEU A 32 -3.43 -39.51 7.86
N PHE A 33 -2.17 -39.81 7.55
CA PHE A 33 -1.09 -38.84 7.65
C PHE A 33 -0.01 -39.15 6.61
N GLN A 34 -0.17 -38.62 5.38
CA GLN A 34 0.98 -38.31 4.53
C GLN A 34 1.51 -36.93 4.95
N PRO A 35 2.47 -36.83 5.88
CA PRO A 35 3.03 -35.56 6.34
C PRO A 35 3.59 -34.72 5.18
N SER A 36 4.02 -35.37 4.08
CA SER A 36 4.47 -34.70 2.86
C SER A 36 3.38 -33.88 2.17
N LYS A 37 2.13 -34.35 2.12
CA LYS A 37 0.99 -33.61 1.53
C LYS A 37 0.56 -32.43 2.40
N LEU A 38 0.58 -32.60 3.73
CA LEU A 38 0.30 -31.52 4.67
C LEU A 38 1.40 -30.45 4.64
N MET A 39 2.68 -30.86 4.61
CA MET A 39 3.82 -29.95 4.48
C MET A 39 3.73 -29.09 3.22
N LEU A 40 3.49 -29.71 2.05
CA LEU A 40 3.34 -28.98 0.78
C LEU A 40 2.18 -27.99 0.80
N LYS A 41 1.04 -28.37 1.40
CA LYS A 41 -0.10 -27.47 1.60
C LYS A 41 0.24 -26.30 2.52
N THR A 42 0.95 -26.55 3.62
CA THR A 42 1.35 -25.49 4.56
C THR A 42 2.38 -24.54 3.96
N ILE A 43 3.34 -25.05 3.18
CA ILE A 43 4.34 -24.23 2.49
C ILE A 43 3.67 -23.35 1.41
N GLY A 44 2.76 -23.92 0.64
CA GLY A 44 1.97 -23.17 -0.35
C GLY A 44 1.09 -22.09 0.29
N ALA A 45 0.43 -22.41 1.41
CA ALA A 45 -0.35 -21.44 2.17
C ALA A 45 0.53 -20.32 2.74
N MET A 46 1.69 -20.66 3.29
CA MET A 46 2.63 -19.68 3.83
C MET A 46 3.10 -18.71 2.74
N LEU A 47 3.48 -19.21 1.56
CA LEU A 47 3.84 -18.39 0.40
C LEU A 47 2.72 -17.43 -0.01
N LEU A 48 1.47 -17.90 -0.08
CA LEU A 48 0.32 -17.06 -0.39
C LEU A 48 0.13 -15.96 0.65
N VAL A 49 0.24 -16.29 1.94
CA VAL A 49 0.16 -15.30 3.01
C VAL A 49 1.27 -14.26 2.89
N THR A 50 2.50 -14.67 2.63
CA THR A 50 3.63 -13.73 2.46
C THR A 50 3.39 -12.78 1.27
N VAL A 51 2.86 -13.30 0.16
CA VAL A 51 2.54 -12.47 -1.02
C VAL A 51 1.41 -11.49 -0.73
N ILE A 52 0.35 -11.92 -0.05
CA ILE A 52 -0.78 -11.04 0.32
C ILE A 52 -0.31 -9.95 1.30
N ILE A 53 0.49 -10.31 2.30
CA ILE A 53 1.07 -9.34 3.25
C ILE A 53 1.99 -8.37 2.51
N GLY A 54 2.81 -8.87 1.59
CA GLY A 54 3.69 -8.05 0.76
C GLY A 54 2.88 -7.01 -0.04
N ILE A 55 1.89 -7.45 -0.81
CA ILE A 55 1.06 -6.57 -1.65
C ILE A 55 0.29 -5.54 -0.80
N SER A 56 -0.35 -5.99 0.28
CA SER A 56 -1.11 -5.09 1.17
C SER A 56 -0.22 -4.05 1.85
N SER A 57 1.00 -4.43 2.25
CA SER A 57 1.98 -3.50 2.81
C SER A 57 2.36 -2.42 1.80
N THR A 58 2.66 -2.79 0.55
CA THR A 58 3.04 -1.82 -0.49
C THR A 58 1.90 -0.84 -0.81
N ILE A 59 0.65 -1.32 -0.84
CA ILE A 59 -0.54 -0.46 -1.06
C ILE A 59 -0.68 0.57 0.07
N TRP A 60 -0.51 0.14 1.33
CA TRP A 60 -0.60 1.03 2.49
C TRP A 60 0.46 2.12 2.46
N TYR A 61 1.72 1.76 2.20
CA TYR A 61 2.80 2.75 2.08
C TYR A 61 2.60 3.66 0.87
N GLY A 62 2.12 3.13 -0.26
CA GLY A 62 1.82 3.92 -1.46
C GLY A 62 0.77 5.01 -1.20
N LEU A 63 -0.31 4.68 -0.47
CA LEU A 63 -1.33 5.65 -0.07
C LEU A 63 -0.77 6.75 0.83
N GLN A 64 0.06 6.42 1.81
CA GLN A 64 0.67 7.43 2.68
C GLN A 64 1.57 8.39 1.92
N VAL A 65 2.36 7.88 0.98
CA VAL A 65 3.23 8.71 0.12
C VAL A 65 2.40 9.65 -0.75
N GLN A 66 1.29 9.17 -1.32
CA GLN A 66 0.40 9.99 -2.13
C GLN A 66 -0.23 11.12 -1.31
N VAL A 67 -0.74 10.83 -0.11
CA VAL A 67 -1.30 11.84 0.80
C VAL A 67 -0.24 12.87 1.20
N ALA A 68 0.97 12.42 1.54
CA ALA A 68 2.07 13.32 1.90
C ALA A 68 2.47 14.24 0.72
N LEU A 69 2.55 13.69 -0.50
CA LEU A 69 2.83 14.48 -1.71
C LEU A 69 1.75 15.53 -1.98
N ASP A 70 0.48 15.15 -1.80
CA ASP A 70 -0.65 16.06 -2.03
C ASP A 70 -0.67 17.20 -0.99
N GLN A 71 -0.40 16.88 0.29
CA GLN A 71 -0.22 17.88 1.34
C GLN A 71 0.95 18.83 1.06
N ILE A 72 2.10 18.31 0.59
CA ILE A 72 3.26 19.13 0.22
C ILE A 72 2.90 20.05 -0.96
N GLY A 73 2.22 19.53 -1.98
CA GLY A 73 1.77 20.29 -3.14
C GLY A 73 0.83 21.44 -2.75
N SER A 74 -0.19 21.12 -1.95
CA SER A 74 -1.16 22.09 -1.43
C SER A 74 -0.49 23.17 -0.58
N ASN A 75 0.35 22.78 0.39
CA ASN A 75 1.07 23.72 1.25
C ASN A 75 2.01 24.64 0.45
N ARG A 76 2.66 24.13 -0.60
CA ARG A 76 3.50 24.93 -1.48
C ARG A 76 2.69 25.96 -2.27
N SER A 77 1.50 25.58 -2.75
CA SER A 77 0.60 26.48 -3.45
C SER A 77 0.13 27.62 -2.54
N VAL A 78 -0.35 27.28 -1.33
CA VAL A 78 -0.80 28.25 -0.33
C VAL A 78 0.34 29.19 0.08
N ASN A 79 1.53 28.66 0.36
CA ASN A 79 2.67 29.49 0.74
C ASN A 79 3.10 30.45 -0.37
N ASN A 80 3.03 30.02 -1.64
CA ASN A 80 3.29 30.90 -2.78
C ASN A 80 2.26 32.03 -2.92
N GLN A 81 0.99 31.75 -2.66
CA GLN A 81 -0.06 32.78 -2.63
C GLN A 81 0.19 33.79 -1.51
N LEU A 82 0.43 33.30 -0.29
CA LEU A 82 0.74 34.14 0.87
C LEU A 82 2.00 35.00 0.66
N LEU A 83 3.03 34.45 0.02
CA LEU A 83 4.24 35.21 -0.33
C LEU A 83 3.95 36.34 -1.33
N LYS A 84 3.10 36.08 -2.32
CA LYS A 84 2.68 37.11 -3.29
C LYS A 84 1.87 38.21 -2.61
N GLU A 85 0.90 37.85 -1.79
CA GLU A 85 0.08 38.81 -1.03
C GLU A 85 0.95 39.64 -0.07
N LYS A 86 1.87 39.00 0.66
CA LYS A 86 2.80 39.70 1.54
C LYS A 86 3.65 40.72 0.78
N ARG A 87 4.16 40.38 -0.40
CA ARG A 87 4.92 41.34 -1.23
C ARG A 87 4.05 42.52 -1.64
N LEU A 88 2.81 42.26 -2.06
CA LEU A 88 1.86 43.31 -2.44
C LEU A 88 1.56 44.25 -1.27
N MET A 89 1.31 43.70 -0.08
CA MET A 89 1.09 44.48 1.14
C MET A 89 2.31 45.32 1.53
N ILE A 90 3.53 44.80 1.38
CA ILE A 90 4.76 45.57 1.63
C ILE A 90 4.84 46.76 0.66
N VAL A 91 4.59 46.54 -0.63
CA VAL A 91 4.60 47.62 -1.63
C VAL A 91 3.54 48.67 -1.32
N GLN A 92 2.32 48.26 -0.95
CA GLN A 92 1.27 49.19 -0.54
C GLN A 92 1.66 50.00 0.70
N ARG A 93 2.27 49.35 1.69
CA ARG A 93 2.76 50.02 2.90
C ARG A 93 3.83 51.06 2.55
N ASP A 94 4.80 50.71 1.71
CA ASP A 94 5.87 51.62 1.31
C ASP A 94 5.33 52.81 0.51
N LEU A 95 4.32 52.58 -0.35
CA LEU A 95 3.61 53.65 -1.04
C LEU A 95 2.87 54.59 -0.07
N MET A 96 2.17 54.05 0.93
CA MET A 96 1.50 54.86 1.96
C MET A 96 2.49 55.67 2.79
N LEU A 97 3.61 55.07 3.20
CA LEU A 97 4.67 55.77 3.93
C LEU A 97 5.27 56.90 3.10
N THR A 98 5.56 56.63 1.83
CA THR A 98 6.08 57.63 0.90
C THR A 98 5.07 58.75 0.68
N HIS A 99 3.78 58.41 0.54
CA HIS A 99 2.72 59.40 0.38
C HIS A 99 2.60 60.31 1.61
N ASN A 100 2.61 59.75 2.83
CA ASN A 100 2.58 60.50 4.07
C ASN A 100 3.80 61.42 4.23
N GLN A 101 4.99 60.95 3.82
CA GLN A 101 6.21 61.76 3.82
C GLN A 101 6.11 62.92 2.81
N MET A 102 5.61 62.65 1.61
CA MET A 102 5.39 63.68 0.60
C MET A 102 4.36 64.72 1.07
N GLU A 103 3.26 64.30 1.68
CA GLU A 103 2.26 65.20 2.24
C GLU A 103 2.83 66.07 3.36
N THR A 104 3.60 65.48 4.27
CA THR A 104 4.27 66.24 5.34
C THR A 104 5.28 67.24 4.77
N ALA A 105 6.02 66.86 3.72
CA ALA A 105 6.95 67.76 3.03
C ALA A 105 6.21 68.89 2.30
N ALA A 106 5.10 68.58 1.63
CA ALA A 106 4.24 69.57 0.96
C ALA A 106 3.70 70.59 1.95
N GLN A 107 3.21 70.14 3.11
CA GLN A 107 2.76 71.03 4.19
C GLN A 107 3.88 71.93 4.71
N LYS A 108 5.11 71.41 4.88
CA LYS A 108 6.29 72.22 5.27
C LYS A 108 6.66 73.28 4.23
N LEU A 109 6.40 73.01 2.95
CA LEU A 109 6.59 73.95 1.84
C LEU A 109 5.40 74.92 1.68
N GLY A 110 4.40 74.86 2.56
CA GLY A 110 3.18 75.69 2.48
C GLY A 110 2.22 75.28 1.37
N LEU A 111 2.45 74.13 0.72
CA LEU A 111 1.58 73.57 -0.31
C LEU A 111 0.43 72.80 0.37
N ARG A 112 -0.81 73.08 -0.03
CA ARG A 112 -1.98 72.32 0.45
C ARG A 112 -2.08 70.99 -0.29
N SER A 113 -2.46 69.92 0.44
CA SER A 113 -2.82 68.65 -0.20
C SER A 113 -3.91 68.88 -1.24
N PRO A 114 -3.80 68.25 -2.43
CA PRO A 114 -4.79 68.40 -3.48
C PRO A 114 -6.16 67.92 -2.99
N ALA A 115 -7.23 68.63 -3.36
CA ALA A 115 -8.59 68.25 -3.00
C ALA A 115 -8.95 66.89 -3.64
N GLU A 116 -9.79 66.07 -3.00
CA GLU A 116 -10.23 64.75 -3.52
C GLU A 116 -10.75 64.79 -4.97
N ASN A 117 -11.21 65.97 -5.42
CA ASN A 117 -11.81 66.18 -6.73
C ASN A 117 -10.79 66.70 -7.79
N GLN A 118 -9.52 66.91 -7.43
CA GLN A 118 -8.50 67.31 -8.39
C GLN A 118 -8.01 66.10 -9.19
N ILE A 119 -8.28 66.15 -10.50
CA ILE A 119 -7.86 65.16 -11.48
C ILE A 119 -6.32 65.05 -11.44
N ARG A 120 -5.81 63.89 -11.02
CA ARG A 120 -4.40 63.52 -11.27
C ARG A 120 -4.30 63.09 -12.73
N TYR A 121 -3.60 63.88 -13.55
CA TYR A 121 -3.18 63.41 -14.87
C TYR A 121 -2.12 62.31 -14.69
N PRO A 122 -2.12 61.26 -15.54
CA PRO A 122 -1.12 60.19 -15.53
C PRO A 122 0.28 60.71 -15.84
#